data_AF-A0A1Y5E7J6-F1
#
_entry.id   AF-A0A1Y5E7J6-F1
#
_cell.length_a   1.000
_cell.length_b   1.000
_cell.length_c   1.000
_cell.angle_alpha   90.00
_cell.angle_beta   90.00
_cell.angle_gamma   90.00
#
_symmetry.space_group_name_H-M   'P 1'
#
loop_
_entity.id
_entity.type
_entity.pdbx_description
1 polymer ?
#
loop_
_entity_poly.entity_id
_entity_poly.type
_entity_poly.pdbx_seq_one_letter_code
_entity_poly.pdbx_strand_id
1 'polypeptide(L)'
;MSWNINNSAHTGLWATVRFDHRPASKGVKFKDGGNWKVDFIIRASAGAAVQDVQQKAQAYANKIDDFLTGFFGAKYESESNEEKALAALESALSNSENTLSDLGDLVDAHYRMIGEVE
;
A
#
# COMPACT_ATOMS: atom_id res chain seq x y z
N MET A 1 -9.64 -9.69 -4.39
CA MET A 1 -9.07 -11.04 -4.44
C MET A 1 -8.47 -11.32 -3.06
N SER A 2 -7.83 -12.48 -2.83
CA SER A 2 -7.26 -12.79 -1.50
C SER A 2 -5.83 -12.26 -1.40
N TRP A 3 -5.51 -11.55 -0.32
CA TRP A 3 -4.13 -11.29 0.10
C TRP A 3 -3.26 -12.56 -0.02
N ASN A 4 -2.24 -12.51 -0.88
CA ASN A 4 -1.51 -13.69 -1.36
C ASN A 4 -0.01 -13.43 -1.41
N ILE A 5 0.77 -14.30 -0.76
CA ILE A 5 2.23 -14.20 -0.68
C ILE A 5 2.93 -14.49 -2.01
N ASN A 6 2.25 -15.16 -2.95
CA ASN A 6 2.79 -15.45 -4.27
C ASN A 6 2.54 -14.31 -5.27
N ASN A 7 1.79 -13.28 -4.86
CA ASN A 7 1.59 -12.08 -5.66
C ASN A 7 2.69 -11.06 -5.29
N SER A 8 3.42 -10.58 -6.31
CA SER A 8 4.58 -9.70 -6.12
C SER A 8 4.15 -8.31 -5.65
N ALA A 9 3.03 -7.78 -6.12
CA ALA A 9 2.48 -6.51 -5.68
C ALA A 9 2.13 -6.54 -4.19
N HIS A 10 1.47 -7.61 -3.74
CA HIS A 10 1.14 -7.80 -2.33
C HIS A 10 2.38 -7.91 -1.44
N THR A 11 3.39 -8.68 -1.87
CA THR A 11 4.62 -8.84 -1.09
C THR A 11 5.49 -7.57 -1.10
N GLY A 12 5.53 -6.85 -2.22
CA GLY A 12 6.17 -5.53 -2.32
C GLY A 12 5.51 -4.53 -1.37
N LEU A 13 4.18 -4.43 -1.40
CA LEU A 13 3.42 -3.59 -0.48
C LEU A 13 3.67 -3.96 0.99
N TRP A 14 3.66 -5.26 1.32
CA TRP A 14 3.97 -5.72 2.68
C TRP A 14 5.38 -5.32 3.09
N ALA A 15 6.37 -5.46 2.21
CA ALA A 15 7.75 -5.09 2.49
C ALA A 15 7.88 -3.58 2.78
N THR A 16 7.20 -2.73 2.01
CA THR A 16 7.14 -1.28 2.23
C THR A 16 6.59 -0.94 3.61
N VAL A 17 5.41 -1.48 3.97
CA VAL A 17 4.79 -1.23 5.27
C VAL A 17 5.61 -1.80 6.42
N ARG A 18 6.15 -3.01 6.25
CA ARG A 18 7.01 -3.66 7.24
C ARG A 18 8.27 -2.85 7.52
N PHE A 19 8.83 -2.20 6.49
CA PHE A 19 9.99 -1.33 6.62
C PHE A 19 9.67 -0.06 7.41
N ASP A 20 8.58 0.66 7.07
CA ASP A 20 8.16 1.88 7.77
C ASP A 20 7.77 1.58 9.24
N HIS A 21 7.16 0.42 9.49
CA HIS A 21 6.68 -0.02 10.81
C HIS A 21 7.55 -1.10 11.45
N ARG A 22 8.87 -1.10 11.18
CA ARG A 22 9.81 -2.16 11.62
C ARG A 22 9.68 -2.61 13.08
N PRO A 23 9.49 -1.72 14.09
CA PRO A 23 9.31 -2.16 15.47
C PRO A 23 8.03 -2.99 15.67
N ALA A 24 6.91 -2.54 15.09
CA ALA A 24 5.59 -3.18 15.23
C ALA A 24 5.43 -4.42 14.36
N SER A 25 6.20 -4.52 13.27
CA SER A 25 6.14 -5.66 12.34
C SER A 25 6.98 -6.87 12.77
N LYS A 26 7.71 -6.77 13.89
CA LYS A 26 8.57 -7.85 14.38
C LYS A 26 7.72 -9.07 14.78
N GLY A 27 7.93 -10.18 14.07
CA GLY A 27 7.21 -11.45 14.32
C GLY A 27 5.86 -11.55 13.62
N VAL A 28 5.41 -10.49 12.92
CA VAL A 28 4.16 -10.51 12.15
C VAL A 28 4.39 -11.25 10.84
N LYS A 29 3.55 -12.26 10.57
CA LYS A 29 3.59 -13.03 9.33
C LYS A 29 2.84 -12.28 8.22
N PHE A 30 3.20 -12.54 6.97
CA PHE A 30 2.55 -11.93 5.79
C PHE A 30 1.02 -11.99 5.88
N LYS A 31 0.46 -13.18 6.15
CA LYS A 31 -0.99 -13.39 6.27
C LYS A 31 -1.67 -12.50 7.31
N ASP A 32 -0.96 -12.17 8.39
CA ASP A 32 -1.49 -11.40 9.50
C ASP A 32 -1.34 -9.89 9.23
N GLY A 33 -0.29 -9.50 8.50
CA GLY A 33 -0.05 -8.13 8.06
C GLY A 33 -1.14 -7.57 7.14
N GLY A 34 -1.81 -8.44 6.37
CA GLY A 34 -2.96 -8.06 5.54
C GLY A 34 -4.12 -7.44 6.34
N ASN A 35 -4.26 -7.77 7.63
CA ASN A 35 -5.32 -7.26 8.50
C ASN A 35 -4.98 -5.89 9.14
N TRP A 36 -3.80 -5.34 8.87
CA TRP A 36 -3.42 -4.03 9.41
C TRP A 36 -4.33 -2.95 8.84
N LYS A 37 -4.97 -2.20 9.74
CA LYS A 37 -5.86 -1.10 9.37
C LYS A 37 -5.07 0.08 8.81
N VAL A 38 -5.66 0.75 7.82
CA VAL A 38 -5.08 1.92 7.17
C VAL A 38 -4.68 2.99 8.19
N ASP A 39 -5.51 3.28 9.19
CA ASP A 39 -5.19 4.28 10.23
C ASP A 39 -3.85 4.00 10.93
N PHE A 40 -3.57 2.73 11.22
CA PHE A 40 -2.29 2.32 11.79
C PHE A 40 -1.15 2.54 10.79
N ILE A 41 -1.35 2.15 9.53
CA ILE A 41 -0.36 2.24 8.45
C ILE A 41 0.04 3.70 8.21
N ILE A 42 -0.93 4.62 8.10
CA ILE A 42 -0.67 6.05 7.88
C ILE A 42 -0.39 6.83 9.17
N ARG A 43 -0.42 6.17 10.33
CA ARG A 43 -0.23 6.77 11.66
C ARG A 43 -1.26 7.88 11.92
N ALA A 44 -2.50 7.67 11.50
CA ALA A 44 -3.63 8.52 11.87
C ALA A 44 -4.09 8.16 13.29
N SER A 45 -4.42 9.18 14.08
CA SER A 45 -5.01 8.96 15.40
C SER A 45 -6.50 8.66 15.26
N ALA A 46 -7.05 7.86 16.17
CA ALA A 46 -8.49 7.66 16.24
C ALA A 46 -9.21 9.02 16.42
N GLY A 47 -10.16 9.32 15.54
CA GLY A 47 -10.87 10.61 15.56
C GLY A 47 -10.06 11.79 15.03
N ALA A 48 -8.95 11.56 14.30
CA ALA A 48 -8.24 12.60 13.59
C ALA A 48 -9.18 13.37 12.63
N ALA A 49 -8.89 14.66 12.43
CA ALA A 49 -9.63 15.47 11.48
C ALA A 49 -9.47 14.91 10.05
N VAL A 50 -10.52 15.00 9.24
CA VAL A 50 -10.51 14.49 7.84
C VAL A 50 -9.32 15.04 7.04
N GLN A 51 -8.98 16.31 7.24
CA GLN A 51 -7.84 16.96 6.57
C GLN A 51 -6.48 16.36 6.97
N ASP A 52 -6.31 15.95 8.24
CA ASP A 52 -5.08 15.31 8.72
C ASP A 52 -4.96 13.89 8.13
N VAL A 53 -6.07 13.15 8.08
CA VAL A 53 -6.13 11.83 7.44
C VAL A 53 -5.76 11.94 5.95
N GLN A 54 -6.33 12.89 5.21
CA GLN A 54 -6.02 13.10 3.80
C GLN A 54 -4.55 13.43 3.57
N GLN A 55 -3.97 14.35 4.35
CA GLN A 55 -2.54 14.70 4.23
C GLN A 55 -1.63 13.50 4.51
N LYS A 56 -1.95 12.71 5.54
CA LYS A 56 -1.21 11.48 5.86
C LYS A 56 -1.37 10.41 4.79
N ALA A 57 -2.58 10.23 4.26
CA ALA A 57 -2.88 9.30 3.18
C ALA A 57 -2.09 9.68 1.92
N GLN A 58 -2.13 10.94 1.50
CA GLN A 58 -1.37 11.43 0.36
C GLN A 58 0.15 11.25 0.56
N ALA A 59 0.68 11.62 1.72
CA ALA A 59 2.10 11.44 2.02
C ALA A 59 2.52 9.95 2.00
N TYR A 60 1.64 9.06 2.47
CA TYR A 60 1.92 7.63 2.47
C TYR A 60 1.72 6.99 1.10
N ALA A 61 0.79 7.49 0.27
CA ALA A 61 0.62 7.07 -1.13
C ALA A 61 1.90 7.32 -1.92
N ASN A 62 2.48 8.52 -1.82
CA ASN A 62 3.77 8.84 -2.45
C ASN A 62 4.89 7.93 -1.97
N LYS A 63 4.96 7.63 -0.67
CA LYS A 63 5.94 6.66 -0.14
C LYS A 63 5.77 5.26 -0.73
N ILE A 64 4.54 4.79 -0.89
CA ILE A 64 4.27 3.49 -1.49
C ILE A 64 4.74 3.50 -2.95
N ASP A 65 4.36 4.54 -3.71
CA ASP A 65 4.78 4.69 -5.10
C ASP A 65 6.30 4.70 -5.23
N ASP A 66 7.00 5.58 -4.52
CA ASP A 66 8.47 5.70 -4.52
C ASP A 66 9.16 4.37 -4.19
N PHE A 67 8.60 3.60 -3.25
CA PHE A 67 9.17 2.31 -2.87
C PHE A 67 8.92 1.25 -3.94
N LEU A 68 7.73 1.22 -4.54
CA LEU A 68 7.40 0.25 -5.59
C LEU A 68 8.15 0.56 -6.88
N THR A 69 8.11 1.80 -7.36
CA THR A 69 8.74 2.21 -8.63
C THR A 69 10.24 2.39 -8.49
N GLY A 70 10.72 2.94 -7.37
CA GLY A 70 12.13 3.20 -7.14
C GLY A 70 12.91 2.00 -6.61
N PHE A 71 12.41 1.31 -5.57
CA PHE A 71 13.13 0.22 -4.93
C PHE A 71 12.83 -1.14 -5.57
N PHE A 72 11.56 -1.42 -5.87
CA PHE A 72 11.16 -2.66 -6.55
C PHE A 72 11.18 -2.57 -8.08
N GLY A 73 11.38 -1.38 -8.64
CA GLY A 73 11.42 -1.17 -10.09
C GLY A 73 10.11 -1.48 -10.79
N ALA A 74 8.99 -1.42 -10.06
CA ALA A 74 7.65 -1.59 -10.60
C ALA A 74 7.37 -0.52 -11.67
N LYS A 75 6.56 -0.88 -12.65
CA LYS A 75 6.05 0.04 -13.67
C LYS A 75 4.55 0.19 -13.49
N TYR A 76 3.98 1.27 -13.96
CA TYR A 76 2.53 1.38 -14.02
C TYR A 76 1.94 0.38 -15.02
N GLU A 77 0.76 -0.13 -14.69
CA GLU A 77 -0.05 -0.94 -15.60
C GLU A 77 -0.48 -0.15 -16.85
N SER A 78 -0.83 -0.84 -17.93
CA SER A 78 -1.08 -0.22 -19.24
C SER A 78 -2.20 0.84 -19.24
N GLU A 79 -3.22 0.65 -18.41
CA GLU A 79 -4.32 1.61 -18.23
C GLU A 79 -4.08 2.60 -17.08
N SER A 80 -2.94 2.47 -16.40
CA SER A 80 -2.54 3.30 -15.26
C SER A 80 -1.38 4.24 -15.58
N ASN A 81 -1.16 5.18 -14.68
CA ASN A 81 -0.04 6.11 -14.64
C ASN A 81 0.13 6.58 -13.19
N GLU A 82 1.20 7.31 -12.92
CA GLU A 82 1.51 7.86 -11.59
C GLU A 82 0.32 8.57 -10.96
N GLU A 83 -0.32 9.50 -11.68
CA GLU A 83 -1.46 10.26 -11.18
C GLU A 83 -2.64 9.37 -10.78
N LYS A 84 -3.01 8.41 -11.63
CA LYS A 84 -4.11 7.47 -11.35
C LYS A 84 -3.78 6.55 -10.19
N ALA A 85 -2.55 6.04 -10.12
CA ALA A 85 -2.12 5.14 -9.07
C ALA A 85 -2.07 5.85 -7.71
N LEU A 86 -1.52 7.07 -7.66
CA LEU A 86 -1.51 7.91 -6.46
C LEU A 86 -2.92 8.29 -6.02
N ALA A 87 -3.81 8.68 -6.94
CA ALA A 87 -5.19 8.99 -6.61
C ALA A 87 -5.95 7.78 -6.04
N ALA A 88 -5.73 6.59 -6.61
CA ALA A 88 -6.31 5.35 -6.12
C ALA A 88 -5.78 4.99 -4.72
N LEU A 89 -4.46 5.06 -4.52
CA LEU A 89 -3.82 4.84 -3.22
C LEU A 89 -4.32 5.83 -2.17
N GLU A 90 -4.37 7.13 -2.47
CA GLU A 90 -4.84 8.16 -1.55
C GLU A 90 -6.30 7.93 -1.16
N SER A 91 -7.15 7.58 -2.12
CA SER A 91 -8.56 7.25 -1.86
C SER A 91 -8.68 6.06 -0.92
N ALA A 92 -7.93 4.99 -1.16
CA ALA A 92 -7.94 3.80 -0.31
C ALA A 92 -7.33 4.05 1.09
N LEU A 93 -6.26 4.85 1.17
CA LEU A 93 -5.57 5.23 2.41
C LEU A 93 -6.34 6.27 3.23
N SER A 94 -7.34 6.94 2.65
CA SER A 94 -8.21 7.85 3.37
C SER A 94 -9.42 7.15 4.01
N ASN A 95 -9.64 5.87 3.68
CA ASN A 95 -10.74 5.08 4.23
C ASN A 95 -10.24 4.19 5.38
N SER A 96 -10.62 4.52 6.61
CA SER A 96 -10.22 3.80 7.83
C SER A 96 -10.72 2.35 7.88
N GLU A 97 -11.77 2.02 7.12
CA GLU A 97 -12.29 0.64 7.07
C GLU A 97 -11.38 -0.29 6.28
N ASN A 98 -10.58 0.25 5.36
CA ASN A 98 -9.66 -0.52 4.55
C ASN A 98 -8.53 -1.11 5.40
N THR A 99 -8.04 -2.23 4.91
CA THR A 99 -6.91 -2.97 5.43
C THR A 99 -5.80 -3.04 4.40
N LEU A 100 -4.60 -3.46 4.80
CA LEU A 100 -3.50 -3.64 3.87
C LEU A 100 -3.83 -4.61 2.73
N SER A 101 -4.65 -5.63 3.01
CA SER A 101 -5.15 -6.54 1.98
C SER A 101 -5.90 -5.81 0.87
N ASP A 102 -6.78 -4.87 1.23
CA ASP A 102 -7.58 -4.12 0.27
C ASP A 102 -6.69 -3.22 -0.61
N LEU A 103 -5.61 -2.68 -0.02
CA LEU A 103 -4.59 -1.96 -0.76
C LEU A 103 -3.76 -2.88 -1.66
N GLY A 104 -3.56 -4.14 -1.27
CA GLY A 104 -2.85 -5.12 -2.07
C GLY A 104 -3.48 -5.31 -3.45
N ASP A 105 -4.79 -5.54 -3.48
CA ASP A 105 -5.56 -5.67 -4.73
C ASP A 105 -5.46 -4.40 -5.59
N LEU A 106 -5.43 -3.23 -4.96
CA LEU A 106 -5.27 -1.95 -5.65
C LEU A 106 -3.87 -1.81 -6.25
N VAL A 107 -2.84 -2.13 -5.48
CA VAL A 107 -1.46 -2.09 -5.99
C VAL A 107 -1.29 -3.04 -7.16
N ASP A 108 -1.84 -4.25 -7.08
CA ASP A 108 -1.82 -5.24 -8.17
C ASP A 108 -2.49 -4.71 -9.46
N ALA A 109 -3.58 -3.95 -9.33
CA ALA A 109 -4.29 -3.37 -10.48
C ALA A 109 -3.57 -2.17 -11.13
N HIS A 110 -2.65 -1.52 -10.41
CA HIS A 110 -2.03 -0.26 -10.82
C HIS A 110 -0.54 -0.37 -11.11
N TYR A 111 0.15 -1.35 -10.52
CA TYR A 111 1.58 -1.54 -10.59
C TYR A 111 1.93 -2.94 -11.07
N ARG A 112 2.66 -2.99 -12.18
CA ARG A 112 3.31 -4.18 -12.71
C ARG A 112 4.68 -4.36 -12.07
N MET A 113 4.87 -5.45 -11.35
CA MET A 113 6.13 -5.75 -10.67
C MET A 113 7.16 -6.34 -11.64
N ILE A 114 8.45 -6.17 -11.34
CA ILE A 114 9.52 -6.77 -12.16
C ILE A 114 9.39 -8.29 -12.17
N GLY A 115 9.36 -8.87 -13.37
CA GLY A 115 9.34 -10.32 -13.57
C GLY A 115 7.94 -10.91 -13.75
N GLU A 116 6.89 -10.09 -13.67
CA GLU A 116 5.55 -10.48 -14.13
C GLU A 116 5.54 -10.58 -15.66
N VAL A 117 5.02 -11.69 -16.18
CA VAL A 117 4.96 -12.00 -17.62
C VAL A 117 3.60 -11.54 -18.14
N GLU A 118 3.59 -10.85 -19.30
CA GLU A 118 2.36 -10.48 -20.02
C GLU A 118 1.54 -11.70 -20.47
#